data_AF-A0A7I6ND43-F1
#
_entry.id   AF-A0A7I6ND43-F1
#
_cell.length_a   1.000
_cell.length_b   1.000
_cell.length_c   1.000
_cell.angle_alpha   90.00
_cell.angle_beta   90.00
_cell.angle_gamma   90.00
#
_symmetry.space_group_name_H-M   'P 1'
#
loop_
_entity.id
_entity.type
_entity.pdbx_description
1 polymer ?
#
loop_
_entity_poly.entity_id
_entity_poly.type
_entity_poly.pdbx_seq_one_letter_code
_entity_poly.pdbx_strand_id
1 'polypeptide(L)'
;MNYMTAERTFLPDGNYKIKSIFSDSLYLTPLSEIITFLNTSSENNQKWKLQYVEEKNAYKISNIAQPDKYLTYNSSQFIVLKNIGDSTALENYWIPYKIASNTYIITNLKEYDKAWDIYDLNGDISDQPLLLQQLFYYEKSNQMFIFEKI
;
A
#
# COMPACT_ATOMS: atom_id res chain seq x y z
N MET A 1 7.41 13.20 31.18
CA MET A 1 6.95 14.11 30.10
C MET A 1 6.62 13.21 28.92
N ASN A 2 5.33 12.87 28.75
CA ASN A 2 4.89 11.98 27.67
C ASN A 2 4.75 12.80 26.39
N TYR A 3 5.63 12.57 25.42
CA TYR A 3 5.45 13.11 24.07
C TYR A 3 4.29 12.34 23.42
N MET A 4 3.09 12.89 23.52
CA MET A 4 1.99 12.52 22.62
C MET A 4 2.43 12.93 21.22
N THR A 5 2.80 11.97 20.38
CA THR A 5 3.06 12.21 18.96
C THR A 5 1.77 12.71 18.33
N ALA A 6 1.68 14.01 18.03
CA ALA A 6 0.55 14.57 17.30
C ALA A 6 0.39 13.81 15.96
N GLU A 7 -0.85 13.44 15.60
CA GLU A 7 -1.13 12.87 14.28
C GLU A 7 -0.79 13.94 13.22
N ARG A 8 0.23 13.68 12.41
CA ARG A 8 0.79 14.66 11.46
C ARG A 8 0.13 14.62 10.08
N THR A 9 -0.85 13.76 9.91
CA THR A 9 -1.42 13.37 8.61
C THR A 9 -2.77 12.69 8.83
N PHE A 10 -3.64 12.69 7.81
CA PHE A 10 -4.97 12.08 7.86
C PHE A 10 -4.94 10.55 7.96
N LEU A 11 -3.78 9.93 7.74
CA LEU A 11 -3.55 8.49 7.87
C LEU A 11 -2.44 8.25 8.91
N PRO A 12 -2.79 8.05 10.19
CA PRO A 12 -1.79 7.96 11.25
C PRO A 12 -0.87 6.75 11.09
N ASP A 13 0.36 6.84 11.60
CA ASP A 13 1.27 5.71 11.67
C ASP A 13 0.64 4.52 12.41
N GLY A 14 1.09 3.31 12.08
CA GLY A 14 0.65 2.09 12.76
C GLY A 14 0.50 0.90 11.84
N ASN A 15 -0.19 -0.11 12.34
CA ASN A 15 -0.41 -1.36 11.63
C ASN A 15 -1.79 -1.34 10.97
N TYR A 16 -1.83 -1.86 9.75
CA TYR A 16 -3.03 -1.87 8.92
C TYR A 16 -3.19 -3.22 8.23
N LYS A 17 -4.44 -3.61 8.05
CA LYS A 17 -4.85 -4.48 6.95
C LYS A 17 -5.24 -3.60 5.77
N ILE A 18 -4.94 -4.05 4.56
CA ILE A 18 -5.22 -3.30 3.33
C ILE A 18 -6.04 -4.19 2.40
N LYS A 19 -7.12 -3.65 1.84
CA LYS A 19 -7.98 -4.36 0.88
C LYS A 19 -8.41 -3.44 -0.26
N SER A 20 -8.93 -4.02 -1.33
CA SER A 20 -9.61 -3.28 -2.38
C SER A 20 -11.05 -2.95 -1.99
N ILE A 21 -11.66 -1.98 -2.65
CA ILE A 21 -13.12 -1.80 -2.59
C ILE A 21 -13.91 -2.94 -3.26
N PHE A 22 -13.26 -3.81 -4.05
CA PHE A 22 -13.93 -4.93 -4.72
C PHE A 22 -14.21 -6.14 -3.82
N SER A 23 -13.59 -6.23 -2.64
CA SER A 23 -13.78 -7.37 -1.75
C SER A 23 -13.55 -7.01 -0.28
N ASP A 24 -14.44 -7.48 0.59
CA ASP A 24 -14.29 -7.36 2.04
C ASP A 24 -13.48 -8.50 2.68
N SER A 25 -13.19 -9.57 1.92
CA SER A 25 -12.55 -10.78 2.42
C SER A 25 -11.13 -11.01 1.88
N LEU A 26 -10.70 -10.24 0.89
CA LEU A 26 -9.37 -10.35 0.28
C LEU A 26 -8.45 -9.21 0.74
N TYR A 27 -7.29 -9.57 1.26
CA TYR A 27 -6.33 -8.66 1.87
C TYR A 27 -4.97 -8.70 1.17
N LEU A 28 -4.32 -7.55 1.11
CA LEU A 28 -3.01 -7.35 0.55
C LEU A 28 -2.00 -8.29 1.22
N THR A 29 -1.42 -9.20 0.44
CA THR A 29 -0.55 -10.28 0.92
C THR A 29 0.64 -10.43 -0.03
N PRO A 30 1.87 -10.61 0.47
CA PRO A 30 2.98 -11.02 -0.38
C PRO A 30 2.85 -12.50 -0.74
N LEU A 31 2.87 -12.82 -2.03
CA LEU A 31 3.10 -14.16 -2.56
C LEU A 31 4.51 -14.20 -3.16
N SER A 32 5.45 -14.75 -2.39
CA SER A 32 6.88 -14.61 -2.66
C SER A 32 7.30 -13.13 -2.62
N GLU A 33 7.77 -12.54 -3.73
CA GLU A 33 8.07 -11.10 -3.81
C GLU A 33 6.92 -10.26 -4.37
N ILE A 34 5.94 -10.87 -5.02
CA ILE A 34 4.84 -10.15 -5.67
C ILE A 34 3.75 -9.86 -4.65
N ILE A 35 3.15 -8.67 -4.75
CA ILE A 35 2.00 -8.31 -3.93
C ILE A 35 0.71 -8.70 -4.62
N THR A 36 -0.19 -9.36 -3.89
CA THR A 36 -1.50 -9.81 -4.37
C THR A 36 -2.57 -9.65 -3.28
N PHE A 37 -3.79 -10.14 -3.52
CA PHE A 37 -4.91 -10.17 -2.60
C PHE A 37 -5.35 -11.61 -2.36
N LEU A 38 -5.36 -12.05 -1.09
CA LEU A 38 -5.75 -13.41 -0.70
C LEU A 38 -6.78 -13.37 0.42
N ASN A 39 -7.50 -14.47 0.62
CA ASN A 39 -8.47 -14.60 1.70
C ASN A 39 -7.88 -14.24 3.06
N THR A 40 -8.71 -13.62 3.89
CA THR A 40 -8.31 -13.18 5.23
C THR A 40 -7.69 -14.30 6.05
N SER A 41 -6.59 -13.97 6.72
CA SER A 41 -5.97 -14.78 7.75
C SER A 41 -5.66 -13.91 8.98
N SER A 42 -5.32 -14.54 10.10
CA SER A 42 -4.79 -13.85 11.29
C SER A 42 -3.27 -13.63 11.23
N GLU A 43 -2.64 -14.06 10.14
CA GLU A 43 -1.19 -14.08 9.97
C GLU A 43 -0.61 -12.67 9.82
N ASN A 44 0.69 -12.56 10.13
CA ASN A 44 1.39 -11.28 10.08
C ASN A 44 1.76 -10.83 8.66
N ASN A 45 1.70 -11.72 7.67
CA ASN A 45 1.96 -11.40 6.26
C ASN A 45 0.86 -10.50 5.65
N GLN A 46 -0.33 -10.43 6.23
CA GLN A 46 -1.42 -9.53 5.82
C GLN A 46 -1.46 -8.22 6.62
N LYS A 47 -0.46 -7.98 7.48
CA LYS A 47 -0.37 -6.79 8.33
C LYS A 47 0.78 -5.92 7.84
N TRP A 48 0.49 -4.65 7.65
CA TRP A 48 1.38 -3.68 7.04
C TRP A 48 1.63 -2.54 8.00
N LYS A 49 2.91 -2.24 8.26
CA LYS A 49 3.31 -1.09 9.06
C LYS A 49 3.45 0.12 8.15
N LEU A 50 2.69 1.16 8.44
CA LEU A 50 2.81 2.47 7.82
C LEU A 50 3.65 3.37 8.72
N GLN A 51 4.67 3.99 8.13
CA GLN A 51 5.52 4.96 8.80
C GLN A 51 5.68 6.20 7.93
N TYR A 52 5.14 7.32 8.41
CA TYR A 52 5.26 8.61 7.76
C TYR A 52 6.69 9.14 7.86
N VAL A 53 7.19 9.70 6.76
CA VAL A 53 8.51 10.31 6.66
C VAL A 53 8.33 11.78 6.32
N GLU A 54 8.48 12.63 7.34
CA GLU A 54 8.21 14.07 7.29
C GLU A 54 8.97 14.78 6.18
N GLU A 55 10.26 14.50 6.02
CA GLU A 55 11.10 15.10 4.98
C GLU A 55 10.65 14.78 3.54
N LYS A 56 9.85 13.72 3.37
CA LYS A 56 9.36 13.25 2.07
C LYS A 56 7.86 13.53 1.87
N ASN A 57 7.15 13.94 2.92
CA ASN A 57 5.69 14.00 2.95
C ASN A 57 5.02 12.73 2.39
N ALA A 58 5.59 11.56 2.72
CA ALA A 58 5.21 10.28 2.15
C ALA A 58 5.44 9.16 3.18
N TYR A 59 4.99 7.94 2.85
CA TYR A 59 5.07 6.78 3.73
C TYR A 59 6.04 5.74 3.20
N LYS A 60 6.73 5.10 4.13
CA LYS A 60 7.23 3.74 3.92
C LYS A 60 6.20 2.74 4.43
N ILE A 61 6.06 1.64 3.69
CA ILE A 61 5.13 0.57 4.02
C ILE A 61 5.93 -0.73 4.10
N SER A 62 6.01 -1.34 5.27
CA SER A 62 6.70 -2.62 5.48
C SER A 62 5.74 -3.72 5.91
N ASN A 63 6.14 -4.97 5.69
CA ASN A 63 5.36 -6.13 6.09
C ASN A 63 5.71 -6.56 7.51
N ILE A 64 4.71 -6.85 8.36
CA ILE A 64 4.99 -7.24 9.76
C ILE A 64 5.68 -8.61 9.85
N ALA A 65 5.41 -9.55 8.95
CA ALA A 65 6.12 -10.84 8.93
C ALA A 65 7.55 -10.73 8.38
N GLN A 66 7.86 -9.67 7.63
CA GLN A 66 9.18 -9.42 7.01
C GLN A 66 9.57 -7.95 7.22
N PRO A 67 9.93 -7.55 8.46
CA PRO A 67 10.03 -6.13 8.85
C PRO A 67 11.13 -5.36 8.11
N ASP A 68 12.14 -6.05 7.57
CA ASP A 68 13.23 -5.46 6.77
C ASP A 68 12.85 -5.23 5.30
N LYS A 69 11.68 -5.72 4.87
CA LYS A 69 11.17 -5.56 3.51
C LYS A 69 10.07 -4.52 3.42
N TYR A 70 10.11 -3.75 2.35
CA TYR A 70 9.21 -2.64 2.08
C TYR A 70 8.55 -2.79 0.71
N LEU A 71 7.35 -2.21 0.59
CA LEU A 71 6.68 -2.08 -0.68
C LEU A 71 7.44 -1.11 -1.59
N THR A 72 7.72 -1.56 -2.80
CA THR A 72 8.32 -0.81 -3.90
C THR A 72 7.75 -1.33 -5.22
N TYR A 73 8.29 -0.94 -6.38
CA TYR A 73 7.90 -1.51 -7.66
C TYR A 73 9.12 -1.98 -8.47
N ASN A 74 8.92 -2.95 -9.35
CA ASN A 74 9.98 -3.46 -10.23
C ASN A 74 9.92 -2.81 -11.63
N SER A 75 10.90 -3.13 -12.49
CA SER A 75 10.97 -2.58 -13.86
C SER A 75 9.74 -2.89 -14.71
N SER A 76 9.06 -4.01 -14.42
CA SER A 76 7.80 -4.42 -15.07
C SER A 76 6.56 -3.81 -14.41
N GLN A 77 6.73 -2.81 -13.54
CA GLN A 77 5.66 -2.09 -12.85
C GLN A 77 4.81 -2.94 -11.89
N PHE A 78 5.26 -4.12 -11.47
CA PHE A 78 4.61 -4.85 -10.39
C PHE A 78 4.97 -4.22 -9.04
N ILE A 79 3.99 -4.12 -8.14
CA ILE A 79 4.27 -3.83 -6.73
C ILE A 79 4.88 -5.07 -6.09
N VAL A 80 6.02 -4.88 -5.43
CA VAL A 80 6.84 -5.96 -4.87
C VAL A 80 7.30 -5.65 -3.46
N LEU A 81 7.61 -6.71 -2.71
CA LEU A 81 8.15 -6.64 -1.35
C LEU A 81 9.64 -6.98 -1.37
N LYS A 82 10.51 -5.99 -1.11
CA LYS A 82 11.97 -6.16 -1.19
C LYS A 82 12.71 -5.52 -0.04
N ASN A 83 13.93 -6.01 0.21
CA ASN A 83 14.92 -5.29 1.01
C ASN A 83 15.32 -4.04 0.21
N ILE A 84 15.04 -2.85 0.75
CA ILE A 84 15.40 -1.59 0.10
C ILE A 84 16.86 -1.28 0.49
N GLY A 85 17.78 -1.42 -0.47
CA GLY A 85 19.21 -1.16 -0.22
C GLY A 85 19.47 0.31 0.05
N ASP A 86 19.05 1.18 -0.87
CA ASP A 86 19.01 2.62 -0.64
C ASP A 86 17.68 3.02 -0.02
N SER A 87 17.72 3.28 1.29
CA SER A 87 16.54 3.70 2.05
C SER A 87 16.00 5.08 1.65
N THR A 88 16.72 5.84 0.83
CA THR A 88 16.36 7.20 0.38
C THR A 88 15.77 7.25 -1.03
N ALA A 89 15.85 6.16 -1.78
CA ALA A 89 15.34 6.08 -3.15
C ALA A 89 13.82 6.33 -3.20
N LEU A 90 13.40 7.26 -4.07
CA LEU A 90 12.05 7.81 -4.10
C LEU A 90 10.97 6.75 -4.44
N GLU A 91 11.33 5.69 -5.18
CA GLU A 91 10.44 4.58 -5.49
C GLU A 91 9.89 3.86 -4.25
N ASN A 92 10.55 3.97 -3.10
CA ASN A 92 10.16 3.30 -1.85
C ASN A 92 9.18 4.13 -1.00
N TYR A 93 8.70 5.25 -1.52
CA TYR A 93 7.83 6.19 -0.82
C TYR A 93 6.49 6.30 -1.51
N TRP A 94 5.43 6.19 -0.71
CA TRP A 94 4.04 6.16 -1.18
C TRP A 94 3.27 7.35 -0.63
N ILE A 95 2.44 7.97 -1.46
CA ILE A 95 1.62 9.12 -1.11
C ILE A 95 0.15 8.69 -1.21
N PRO A 96 -0.53 8.50 -0.07
CA PRO A 96 -1.97 8.30 -0.04
C PRO A 96 -2.71 9.60 -0.40
N TYR A 97 -3.80 9.49 -1.13
CA TYR A 97 -4.80 10.53 -1.30
C TYR A 97 -6.12 10.04 -0.74
N LYS A 98 -6.62 10.71 0.31
CA LYS A 98 -7.87 10.34 0.95
C LYS A 98 -9.06 10.71 0.07
N ILE A 99 -9.88 9.72 -0.27
CA ILE A 99 -11.08 9.91 -1.10
C ILE A 99 -12.38 9.59 -0.35
N ALA A 100 -12.31 8.84 0.76
CA ALA A 100 -13.41 8.60 1.69
C ALA A 100 -12.87 8.30 3.10
N SER A 101 -13.73 7.93 4.06
CA SER A 101 -13.37 7.77 5.49
C SER A 101 -12.06 7.01 5.75
N ASN A 102 -11.88 5.86 5.10
CA ASN A 102 -10.68 5.01 5.17
C ASN A 102 -10.25 4.49 3.78
N THR A 103 -10.67 5.18 2.72
CA THR A 103 -10.38 4.81 1.33
C THR A 103 -9.41 5.79 0.72
N TYR A 104 -8.42 5.26 0.01
CA TYR A 104 -7.27 5.99 -0.51
C TYR A 104 -6.91 5.55 -1.92
N ILE A 105 -6.42 6.49 -2.72
CA ILE A 105 -5.58 6.19 -3.89
C ILE A 105 -4.13 6.28 -3.44
N ILE A 106 -3.29 5.29 -3.79
CA ILE A 106 -1.89 5.23 -3.35
C ILE A 106 -0.98 5.51 -4.54
N THR A 107 -0.33 6.67 -4.57
CA THR A 107 0.62 7.06 -5.61
C THR A 107 2.07 6.88 -5.18
N ASN A 108 3.00 6.88 -6.12
CA ASN A 108 4.42 6.79 -5.84
C ASN A 108 5.10 8.16 -5.84
N LEU A 109 6.06 8.40 -4.94
CA LEU A 109 6.77 9.68 -4.87
C LEU A 109 7.68 9.95 -6.07
N LYS A 110 8.23 8.89 -6.71
CA LYS A 110 9.07 9.01 -7.92
C LYS A 110 8.24 9.15 -9.19
N GLU A 111 7.19 8.34 -9.29
CA GLU A 111 6.26 8.29 -10.42
C GLU A 111 4.91 8.90 -9.98
N TYR A 112 4.90 10.22 -9.80
CA TYR A 112 3.76 10.95 -9.18
C TYR A 112 2.47 10.87 -10.00
N ASP A 113 2.56 10.50 -11.29
CA ASP A 113 1.45 10.28 -12.19
C ASP A 113 1.01 8.82 -12.25
N LYS A 114 1.51 7.96 -11.34
CA LYS A 114 1.11 6.56 -11.23
C LYS A 114 0.62 6.18 -9.84
N ALA A 115 -0.31 5.23 -9.81
CA ALA A 115 -0.93 4.70 -8.61
C ALA A 115 -0.94 3.18 -8.59
N TRP A 116 -1.14 2.63 -7.39
CA TRP A 116 -1.55 1.24 -7.23
C TRP A 116 -2.82 0.99 -8.03
N ASP A 117 -2.82 -0.09 -8.79
CA ASP A 117 -3.91 -0.46 -9.66
C ASP A 117 -4.08 -1.98 -9.67
N ILE A 118 -5.33 -2.41 -9.51
CA ILE A 118 -5.70 -3.82 -9.53
C ILE A 118 -6.10 -4.18 -10.96
N TYR A 119 -5.44 -5.22 -11.49
CA TYR A 119 -5.95 -5.87 -12.68
C TYR A 119 -7.22 -6.65 -12.33
N ASP A 120 -8.37 -6.13 -12.77
CA ASP A 120 -9.68 -6.73 -12.49
C ASP A 120 -10.10 -7.69 -13.61
N LEU A 121 -10.40 -8.93 -13.24
CA LEU A 121 -11.00 -9.94 -14.10
C LEU A 121 -12.46 -10.17 -13.72
N ASN A 122 -13.33 -9.19 -14.01
CA ASN A 122 -14.77 -9.24 -13.75
C ASN A 122 -15.17 -9.36 -12.25
N GLY A 123 -14.49 -8.62 -11.37
CA GLY A 123 -14.73 -8.56 -9.94
C GLY A 123 -13.91 -9.53 -9.10
N ASP A 124 -13.14 -10.43 -9.73
CA ASP A 124 -12.22 -11.34 -9.02
C ASP A 124 -10.79 -10.82 -9.08
N ILE A 125 -10.27 -10.48 -7.90
CA ILE A 125 -8.92 -9.95 -7.70
C ILE A 125 -8.02 -10.96 -6.98
N SER A 126 -8.54 -12.16 -6.71
CA SER A 126 -7.82 -13.20 -5.98
C SER A 126 -6.58 -13.63 -6.75
N ASP A 127 -5.44 -13.68 -6.05
CA ASP A 127 -4.14 -14.06 -6.61
C ASP A 127 -3.69 -13.20 -7.81
N GLN A 128 -4.33 -12.05 -8.03
CA GLN A 128 -3.92 -11.10 -9.07
C GLN A 128 -2.82 -10.19 -8.53
N PRO A 129 -1.78 -9.92 -9.34
CA PRO A 129 -0.71 -9.04 -8.91
C PRO A 129 -1.17 -7.58 -8.88
N LEU A 130 -0.69 -6.84 -7.88
CA LEU A 130 -0.87 -5.40 -7.82
C LEU A 130 0.13 -4.69 -8.74
N LEU A 131 -0.34 -3.70 -9.49
CA LEU A 131 0.46 -2.97 -10.48
C LEU A 131 0.63 -1.50 -10.10
N LEU A 132 1.65 -0.87 -10.67
CA LEU A 132 1.83 0.57 -10.74
C LEU A 132 1.40 1.04 -12.14
N GLN A 133 0.27 1.75 -12.23
CA GLN A 133 -0.32 2.19 -13.50
C GLN A 133 -0.61 3.68 -13.49
N GLN A 134 -0.88 4.25 -14.67
CA GLN A 134 -1.28 5.65 -14.82
C GLN A 134 -2.40 5.99 -13.83
N LEU A 135 -2.23 7.07 -13.08
CA LEU A 135 -3.23 7.62 -12.18
C LEU A 135 -4.43 8.13 -12.97
N PHE A 136 -5.62 7.67 -12.61
CA PHE A 136 -6.89 8.16 -13.13
C PHE A 136 -7.69 8.80 -12.00
N TYR A 137 -7.99 10.09 -12.13
CA TYR A 137 -8.79 10.79 -11.14
C TYR A 137 -10.27 10.44 -11.27
N TYR A 138 -10.90 10.04 -10.15
CA TYR A 138 -12.35 9.92 -9.94
C TYR A 138 -13.16 8.90 -10.77
N GLU A 139 -12.54 8.15 -11.68
CA GLU A 139 -13.29 7.26 -12.61
C GLU A 139 -12.98 5.76 -12.49
N LYS A 140 -11.91 5.35 -11.79
CA LYS A 140 -11.51 3.94 -11.70
C LYS A 140 -11.51 3.39 -10.27
N SER A 141 -12.43 2.46 -10.02
CA SER A 141 -12.52 1.68 -8.79
C SER A 141 -11.26 0.83 -8.51
N ASN A 142 -10.52 0.45 -9.56
CA ASN A 142 -9.30 -0.34 -9.48
C ASN A 142 -8.15 0.29 -8.69
N GLN A 143 -8.18 1.60 -8.48
CA GLN A 143 -7.14 2.36 -7.76
C GLN A 143 -7.56 2.72 -6.33
N MET A 144 -8.70 2.21 -5.85
CA MET A 144 -9.26 2.54 -4.55
C MET A 144 -9.00 1.42 -3.54
N PHE A 145 -8.30 1.76 -2.45
CA PHE A 145 -7.91 0.82 -1.41
C PHE A 145 -8.39 1.28 -0.04
N ILE A 146 -8.84 0.34 0.76
CA ILE A 146 -9.31 0.55 2.13
C ILE A 146 -8.19 0.17 3.08
N PHE A 147 -7.85 1.07 4.00
CA PHE A 147 -6.86 0.85 5.05
C PHE A 147 -7.57 0.70 6.40
N GLU A 148 -7.52 -0.50 6.97
CA GLU A 148 -8.17 -0.86 8.23
C GLU A 148 -7.12 -0.94 9.34
N LYS A 149 -7.18 -0.02 10.30
CA LYS A 149 -6.24 0.03 11.42
C LYS A 149 -6.46 -1.16 12.36
N ILE A 150 -5.38 -1.77 12.85
CA ILE A 150 -5.39 -2.94 13.76
C ILE A 150 -4.51 -2.74 14.99
#